data_AF-A0A158KML4-F1
#
_entry.id   AF-A0A158KML4-F1
#
_cell.length_a   1.000
_cell.length_b   1.000
_cell.length_c   1.000
_cell.angle_alpha   90.00
_cell.angle_beta   90.00
_cell.angle_gamma   90.00
#
_symmetry.space_group_name_H-M   'P 1'
#
loop_
_entity.id
_entity.type
_entity.pdbx_description
1 polymer ?
#
loop_
_entity_poly.entity_id
_entity_poly.type
_entity_poly.pdbx_seq_one_letter_code
_entity_poly.pdbx_strand_id
1 'polypeptide(L)' 'MTLPELARRLNVSRPYLLKLVARGDLRASRGPDGKVLFDDAEADAYIAATEERRAAAMREYMKVSQKQRR' A
#
# COMPACT_ATOMS: atom_id res chain seq x y z
N MET A 1 7.13 -5.58 10.63
CA MET A 1 5.66 -5.69 10.45
C MET A 1 5.24 -7.02 9.82
N THR A 2 4.05 -7.53 10.16
CA THR A 2 3.51 -8.79 9.60
C THR A 2 2.57 -8.56 8.41
N LEU A 3 2.38 -9.58 7.56
CA LEU A 3 1.42 -9.53 6.44
C LEU A 3 -0.02 -9.14 6.84
N PRO A 4 -0.62 -9.70 7.92
CA PRO A 4 -1.96 -9.29 8.34
C PRO A 4 -2.02 -7.84 8.81
N GLU A 5 -0.97 -7.36 9.46
CA GLU A 5 -0.92 -5.99 9.97
C GLU A 5 -0.79 -4.97 8.84
N LEU A 6 0.12 -5.21 7.88
CA LEU A 6 0.27 -4.36 6.71
C LEU A 6 -1.01 -4.33 5.86
N ALA A 7 -1.69 -5.47 5.70
CA ALA A 7 -2.97 -5.56 5.00
C ALA A 7 -4.02 -4.65 5.63
N ARG A 8 -4.07 -4.63 6.97
CA ARG A 8 -4.99 -3.76 7.73
C ARG A 8 -4.66 -2.29 7.55
N ARG A 9 -3.38 -1.90 7.64
CA ARG A 9 -2.95 -0.49 7.50
C ARG A 9 -3.25 0.07 6.10
N LEU A 10 -3.01 -0.71 5.05
CA LEU A 10 -3.28 -0.30 3.67
C LEU A 10 -4.75 -0.44 3.24
N ASN A 11 -5.57 -1.10 4.08
CA ASN A 11 -6.92 -1.54 3.77
C ASN A 11 -6.99 -2.34 2.46
N VAL A 12 -6.15 -3.37 2.34
CA VAL A 12 -6.06 -4.25 1.16
C VAL A 12 -6.09 -5.72 1.56
N SER A 13 -6.37 -6.61 0.60
CA SER A 13 -6.40 -8.04 0.85
C SER A 13 -4.97 -8.63 0.95
N ARG A 14 -4.79 -9.68 1.77
CA ARG A 14 -3.50 -10.39 1.88
C ARG A 14 -2.99 -10.93 0.54
N PRO A 15 -3.84 -11.52 -0.34
CA PRO A 15 -3.38 -11.96 -1.67
C PRO A 15 -2.85 -10.81 -2.53
N TYR A 16 -3.39 -9.60 -2.38
CA TYR A 16 -2.89 -8.43 -3.11
C TYR A 16 -1.47 -8.06 -2.66
N LEU A 17 -1.19 -8.05 -1.35
CA LEU A 17 0.16 -7.85 -0.85
C LEU A 17 1.14 -8.91 -1.34
N LEU A 18 0.73 -10.19 -1.35
CA LEU A 18 1.58 -11.26 -1.87
C LEU A 18 1.91 -11.07 -3.35
N LYS A 19 0.99 -10.51 -4.15
CA LYS A 19 1.26 -10.15 -5.54
C LYS A 19 2.28 -9.02 -5.66
N LEU A 20 2.23 -8.01 -4.78
CA LEU A 20 3.21 -6.92 -4.75
C LEU A 20 4.61 -7.44 -4.40
N VAL A 21 4.69 -8.34 -3.43
CA VAL A 21 5.95 -9.02 -3.09
C VAL A 21 6.46 -9.84 -4.27
N ALA A 22 5.59 -10.62 -4.93
CA ALA A 22 5.97 -11.43 -6.09
C ALA A 22 6.44 -10.59 -7.29
N ARG A 23 5.95 -9.35 -7.41
CA ARG A 23 6.38 -8.39 -8.45
C ARG A 23 7.65 -7.64 -8.09
N GLY A 24 8.10 -7.69 -6.84
CA GLY A 24 9.23 -6.91 -6.34
C GLY A 24 8.89 -5.47 -5.97
N ASP A 25 7.61 -5.09 -6.01
CA ASP A 25 7.13 -3.75 -5.61
C ASP A 25 7.25 -3.53 -4.10
N LEU A 26 7.26 -4.62 -3.32
CA LEU A 26 7.35 -4.60 -1.88
C LEU A 26 8.36 -5.67 -1.43
N ARG A 27 9.39 -5.25 -0.69
CA ARG A 27 10.35 -6.20 -0.14
C ARG A 27 9.76 -6.92 1.06
N ALA A 28 9.98 -8.23 1.10
CA ALA A 28 9.60 -9.04 2.22
C ALA A 28 10.69 -10.06 2.53
N SER A 29 10.82 -10.36 3.81
CA SER A 29 11.76 -11.34 4.35
C SER A 29 10.98 -12.50 4.93
N ARG A 30 11.60 -13.68 5.02
CA ARG A 30 11.03 -14.80 5.78
C ARG A 30 11.54 -14.73 7.22
N GLY A 31 10.62 -14.72 8.16
CA GLY A 31 10.91 -14.86 9.58
C GLY A 31 11.41 -16.27 9.92
N PRO A 32 11.91 -16.46 11.15
CA PRO A 32 12.41 -17.76 11.64
C PRO A 32 11.33 -18.86 11.66
N ASP A 33 10.06 -18.47 11.67
CA ASP A 33 8.89 -19.35 11.61
C ASP A 33 8.33 -19.55 10.18
N GLY A 34 9.05 -19.07 9.16
CA GLY A 34 8.63 -19.13 7.76
C GLY A 34 7.56 -18.10 7.38
N LYS A 35 7.13 -17.23 8.31
CA LYS A 35 6.14 -16.18 8.00
C LYS A 35 6.76 -15.05 7.20
N VAL A 36 5.94 -14.41 6.38
CA VAL A 36 6.31 -13.21 5.63
C VAL A 36 6.35 -12.02 6.58
N LEU A 37 7.52 -11.40 6.67
CA LEU A 37 7.79 -10.20 7.45
C LEU A 37 8.22 -9.06 6.54
N PHE A 38 7.84 -7.85 6.91
CA PHE A 38 8.18 -6.61 6.24
C PHE A 38 9.03 -5.79 7.20
N ASP A 39 10.04 -5.11 6.66
CA ASP A 39 10.74 -4.08 7.42
C ASP A 39 9.75 -2.96 7.78
N ASP A 40 9.80 -2.49 9.02
CA ASP A 40 8.83 -1.49 9.51
C ASP A 40 9.02 -0.15 8.79
N ALA A 41 10.26 0.28 8.56
CA ALA A 41 10.55 1.57 7.93
C ALA A 41 10.18 1.56 6.43
N GLU A 42 10.56 0.51 5.70
CA GLU A 42 10.17 0.39 4.28
C GLU A 42 8.65 0.32 4.12
N ALA A 43 7.97 -0.42 5.00
CA ALA A 43 6.54 -0.59 4.87
C ALA A 43 5.73 0.65 5.30
N ASP A 44 6.19 1.40 6.32
CA ASP A 44 5.61 2.70 6.65
C ASP A 44 5.84 3.73 5.53
N ALA A 45 7.02 3.74 4.90
CA ALA A 45 7.26 4.58 3.72
C ALA A 45 6.32 4.22 2.55
N TYR A 46 6.07 2.93 2.33
CA TYR A 46 5.13 2.47 1.30
C TYR A 46 3.68 2.90 1.62
N ILE A 47 3.26 2.84 2.88
CA ILE A 47 1.96 3.32 3.32
C ILE A 47 1.82 4.82 3.02
N ALA A 48 2.78 5.64 3.45
CA ALA A 48 2.77 7.08 3.23
C ALA A 48 2.69 7.43 1.72
N ALA A 49 3.51 6.78 0.89
CA ALA A 49 3.48 6.96 -0.55
C ALA A 49 2.13 6.56 -1.18
N THR A 50 1.49 5.51 -0.66
CA THR A 50 0.17 5.06 -1.13
C THR A 50 -0.91 6.07 -0.77
N GLU A 51 -0.89 6.61 0.45
CA GLU A 51 -1.85 7.64 0.88
C GLU A 51 -1.70 8.94 0.09
N GLU A 52 -0.46 9.38 -0.17
CA GLU A 52 -0.19 10.55 -0.98
C GLU A 52 -0.74 10.40 -2.41
N ARG A 53 -0.51 9.24 -3.04
CA ARG A 53 -1.06 8.93 -4.37
C ARG A 53 -2.59 8.93 -4.37
N ARG A 54 -3.23 8.37 -3.34
CA ARG A 54 -4.70 8.39 -3.19
C ARG A 54 -5.22 9.82 -3.03
N ALA A 55 -4.56 10.65 -2.21
CA ALA A 55 -4.92 12.05 -2.01
C ALA A 55 -4.76 12.87 -3.31
N ALA A 56 -3.67 12.65 -4.06
CA ALA A 56 -3.44 13.31 -5.34
C ALA A 56 -4.54 12.95 -6.37
N ALA A 57 -4.86 11.66 -6.50
CA ALA A 57 -5.92 11.19 -7.39
C ALA A 57 -7.29 11.77 -7.02
N MET A 58 -7.60 11.87 -5.72
CA MET A 58 -8.86 12.45 -5.26
C MET A 58 -8.96 13.96 -5.54
N ARG A 59 -7.85 14.70 -5.37
CA ARG A 59 -7.78 16.12 -5.74
C ARG A 59 -7.96 16.33 -7.23
N GLU A 60 -7.37 15.48 -8.06
CA GLU A 60 -7.53 15.53 -9.51
C GLU A 60 -8.99 15.25 -9.92
N TYR A 61 -9.59 14.20 -9.35
CA TYR A 61 -11.01 13.89 -9.57
C TYR A 61 -11.93 15.05 -9.19
N MET A 62 -11.71 15.70 -8.04
CA MET A 62 -12.48 16.89 -7.63
C MET A 62 -12.31 18.06 -8.60
N LYS A 63 -11.09 18.31 -9.10
CA LYS A 63 -10.84 19.37 -10.09
C LYS A 63 -11.59 19.11 -11.39
N VAL A 64 -11.57 17.87 -11.89
CA VAL A 64 -12.29 17.49 -13.13
C VAL A 64 -13.80 17.58 -12.93
N SER A 65 -14.32 17.11 -11.79
CA SER A 65 -15.76 17.15 -11.49
C SER A 65 -16.32 18.58 -11.36
N GLN A 66 -15.56 19.51 -10.77
CA GLN A 66 -15.97 20.92 -10.73
C GLN A 66 -15.99 21.58 -12.12
N LYS A 67 -15.11 21.16 -13.03
CA LYS A 67 -15.03 21.71 -14.39
C LYS A 67 -16.16 21.22 -15.30
N GLN A 68 -16.75 20.05 -15.02
CA GLN A 68 -17.91 19.52 -15.76
C GLN A 68 -19.27 20.09 -15.29
N ARG A 69 -19.30 20.83 -14.17
CA ARG A 69 -20.52 21.40 -13.56
C ARG A 69 -20.75 22.89 -13.87
N ARG A 70 -19.89 23.51 -14.67
CA ARG A 70 -20.02 24.87 -15.21
C ARG A 70 -20.21 24.81 -16.72
#